data_AF-A0A357CQB6-F1
#
_entry.id   AF-A0A357CQB6-F1
#
_cell.length_a   1.000
_cell.length_b   1.000
_cell.length_c   1.000
_cell.angle_alpha   90.00
_cell.angle_beta   90.00
_cell.angle_gamma   90.00
#
_symmetry.space_group_name_H-M   'P 1'
#
loop_
_entity.id
_entity.type
_entity.pdbx_description
1 polymer ?
#
loop_
_entity_poly.entity_id
_entity_poly.type
_entity_poly.pdbx_seq_one_letter_code
_entity_poly.pdbx_strand_id
1 'polypeptide(L)' 'MFGPNIFKVQKTAEWLIDQNVGILVENEDELKEELFSLLQDQKRRQTIGQKATALIQAREGATNNNLKVIREFLAGF' A
#
# COMPACT_ATOMS: atom_id res chain seq x y z
N MET A 1 4.14 7.67 1.20
CA MET A 1 4.22 8.48 2.44
C MET A 1 2.87 9.10 2.69
N PHE A 2 2.49 9.17 3.95
CA PHE A 2 1.19 9.64 4.41
C PHE A 2 1.43 10.71 5.46
N GLY A 3 0.80 11.88 5.29
CA GLY A 3 0.79 12.91 6.33
C GLY A 3 -0.31 12.64 7.37
N PRO A 4 -0.42 13.47 8.41
CA PRO A 4 -1.38 13.27 9.51
C PRO A 4 -2.85 13.34 9.06
N ASN A 5 -3.15 14.02 7.94
CA ASN A 5 -4.52 14.24 7.45
C ASN A 5 -4.93 13.24 6.35
N ILE A 6 -4.96 11.95 6.67
CA ILE A 6 -5.28 10.86 5.72
C ILE A 6 -6.75 10.43 5.68
N PHE A 7 -7.67 11.19 6.29
CA PHE A 7 -9.08 10.81 6.51
C PHE A 7 -9.80 10.16 5.32
N LYS A 8 -9.57 10.61 4.07
CA LYS A 8 -10.23 10.06 2.88
C LYS A 8 -9.68 8.70 2.43
N VAL A 9 -8.47 8.34 2.84
CA VAL A 9 -7.75 7.13 2.44
C VAL A 9 -7.26 6.32 3.63
N GLN A 10 -7.77 6.61 4.83
CA GLN A 10 -7.25 6.15 6.11
C GLN A 10 -7.07 4.62 6.16
N LYS A 11 -8.11 3.85 5.81
CA LYS A 11 -8.03 2.38 5.80
C LYS A 11 -6.96 1.82 4.85
N THR A 12 -6.76 2.45 3.69
CA THR A 12 -5.75 2.01 2.73
C THR A 12 -4.35 2.43 3.19
N ALA A 13 -4.23 3.62 3.79
CA ALA A 13 -2.97 4.10 4.35
C ALA A 13 -2.53 3.25 5.56
N GLU A 14 -3.42 3.01 6.51
CA GLU A 14 -3.21 2.12 7.67
C GLU A 14 -2.75 0.73 7.21
N TRP A 15 -3.47 0.14 6.25
CA TRP A 15 -3.09 -1.16 5.71
C TRP A 15 -1.69 -1.17 5.06
N LEU A 16 -1.33 -0.13 4.31
CA LEU A 16 0.00 -0.03 3.71
C LEU A 16 1.10 0.18 4.77
N ILE A 17 0.81 0.95 5.82
CA ILE A 17 1.71 1.17 6.96
C ILE A 17 1.93 -0.15 7.71
N ASP A 18 0.87 -0.90 8.03
CA ASP A 18 0.94 -2.21 8.71
C ASP A 18 1.79 -3.23 7.92
N GLN A 19 1.80 -3.11 6.60
CA GLN A 19 2.58 -3.98 5.71
C GLN A 19 4.02 -3.47 5.48
N ASN A 20 4.48 -2.46 6.22
CA ASN A 20 5.81 -1.84 6.10
C ASN A 20 6.12 -1.33 4.68
N VAL A 21 5.11 -0.91 3.94
CA VAL A 21 5.23 -0.29 2.60
C VAL A 21 4.71 1.15 2.56
N GLY A 22 3.94 1.54 3.57
CA GLY A 22 3.58 2.91 3.91
C GLY A 22 4.49 3.47 4.99
N ILE A 23 4.74 4.78 4.92
CA ILE A 23 5.45 5.52 5.96
C ILE A 23 4.51 6.66 6.36
N LEU A 24 4.17 6.71 7.65
CA LEU A 24 3.46 7.83 8.25
C LEU A 24 4.48 8.85 8.74
N VAL A 25 4.23 10.13 8.45
CA VAL A 25 5.02 11.25 8.95
C VAL A 25 4.07 12.25 9.61
N GLU A 26 4.45 12.77 10.76
CA GLU A 26 3.59 13.66 11.54
C GLU A 26 3.82 15.13 11.21
N ASN A 27 5.01 15.49 10.71
CA ASN A 27 5.42 16.86 10.46
C ASN A 27 6.38 17.01 9.27
N GLU A 28 6.74 18.25 8.96
CA GLU A 28 7.61 18.60 7.83
C GLU A 28 9.06 18.10 8.00
N ASP A 29 9.57 18.11 9.23
CA ASP A 29 10.95 17.71 9.50
C ASP A 29 11.12 16.19 9.33
N GLU A 30 10.20 15.40 9.88
CA GLU A 30 10.14 13.95 9.66
C GLU A 30 9.98 13.59 8.18
N LEU A 31 9.20 14.37 7.43
CA LEU A 31 9.07 14.17 6.00
C LEU A 31 10.41 14.38 5.28
N LYS A 32 11.15 15.44 5.62
CA LYS A 32 12.46 15.71 5.05
C LYS A 32 13.46 14.62 5.40
N GLU A 33 13.50 14.19 6.66
CA GLU A 33 14.40 13.15 7.13
C GLU A 33 14.15 11.81 6.43
N GLU A 34 12.89 11.37 6.37
CA GLU A 34 12.56 10.11 5.70
C GLU A 34 12.76 10.18 4.18
N LEU A 35 12.50 11.33 3.54
CA LEU A 35 12.82 11.51 2.13
C LEU A 35 14.33 11.43 1.87
N PHE A 36 15.13 12.09 2.69
CA PHE A 36 16.60 12.03 2.57
C PHE A 36 17.12 10.60 2.79
N SER A 37 16.63 9.93 3.83
CA SER A 37 16.95 8.53 4.11
C SER A 37 16.59 7.62 2.93
N LEU A 38 15.39 7.78 2.39
CA LEU A 38 14.96 7.03 1.21
C LEU A 38 15.82 7.34 0.00
N LEU A 39 16.21 8.60 -0.26
CA LEU A 39 17.06 8.97 -1.40
C LEU A 39 18.47 8.38 -1.31
N GLN A 40 19.00 8.22 -0.10
CA GLN A 40 20.33 7.64 0.13
C GLN A 40 20.34 6.11 0.08
N ASP A 41 19.25 5.43 0.45
CA ASP A 41 19.18 3.98 0.48
C ASP A 41 18.37 3.39 -0.71
N GLN A 42 19.08 3.06 -1.78
CA GLN A 42 18.50 2.43 -2.97
C GLN A 42 17.86 1.06 -2.66
N LYS A 43 18.45 0.28 -1.76
CA LYS A 43 17.97 -1.07 -1.43
C LYS A 43 16.63 -0.99 -0.69
N ARG A 44 16.51 -0.04 0.24
CA ARG A 44 15.25 0.26 0.94
C ARG A 44 14.17 0.69 -0.05
N ARG A 45 14.48 1.59 -1.00
CA ARG A 45 13.53 1.98 -2.06
C ARG A 45 13.05 0.81 -2.90
N GLN A 46 13.97 -0.05 -3.35
CA GLN A 46 13.61 -1.23 -4.16
C GLN A 46 12.75 -2.23 -3.38
N THR A 47 13.09 -2.47 -2.12
CA THR A 47 12.33 -3.38 -1.25
C THR A 47 10.90 -2.89 -1.02
N ILE A 48 10.74 -1.59 -0.71
CA ILE A 48 9.42 -0.97 -0.53
C ILE A 48 8.64 -1.04 -1.84
N GLY A 49 9.26 -0.70 -2.97
CA GLY A 49 8.62 -0.75 -4.28
C GLY A 49 8.12 -2.15 -4.65
N GLN A 50 8.97 -3.18 -4.51
CA GLN A 50 8.60 -4.57 -4.83
C GLN A 50 7.47 -5.07 -3.95
N LYS A 51 7.53 -4.83 -2.64
CA LYS A 51 6.47 -5.22 -1.70
C LYS A 51 5.16 -4.49 -2.00
N ALA A 52 5.21 -3.19 -2.29
CA ALA A 52 4.03 -2.41 -2.62
C ALA A 52 3.37 -2.92 -3.91
N THR A 53 4.16 -3.21 -4.95
CA THR A 53 3.66 -3.81 -6.19
C THR A 53 2.99 -5.16 -5.94
N ALA A 54 3.64 -6.06 -5.18
CA ALA A 54 3.09 -7.37 -4.85
C ALA A 54 1.78 -7.28 -4.05
N LEU A 55 1.70 -6.35 -3.10
CA LEU A 55 0.48 -6.10 -2.30
C LEU A 55 -0.68 -5.58 -3.14
N ILE A 56 -0.42 -4.67 -4.08
CA ILE A 56 -1.44 -4.15 -5.00
C ILE A 56 -1.93 -5.29 -5.91
N GLN A 57 -1.01 -6.06 -6.50
CA GLN A 57 -1.34 -7.20 -7.35
C GLN A 57 -2.14 -8.29 -6.62
N ALA A 58 -1.81 -8.58 -5.36
CA ALA A 58 -2.58 -9.53 -4.55
C ALA A 58 -4.03 -9.07 -4.33
N ARG A 59 -4.26 -7.76 -4.20
CA ARG A 59 -5.60 -7.17 -4.02
C ARG A 59 -6.41 -7.17 -5.33
N GLU A 60 -5.77 -6.94 -6.47
CA GLU A 60 -6.39 -7.13 -7.80
C GLU A 60 -6.74 -8.60 -8.03
N GLY A 61 -5.85 -9.52 -7.64
CA GLY A 61 -6.10 -10.96 -7.63
C GLY A 61 -7.32 -11.35 -6.78
N ALA A 62 -7.45 -10.81 -5.57
CA ALA A 62 -8.60 -11.06 -4.69
C ALA A 62 -9.92 -10.53 -5.30
N THR A 63 -9.88 -9.40 -6.01
CA THR A 63 -11.05 -8.86 -6.72
C THR A 63 -11.46 -9.75 -7.88
N ASN A 64 -10.50 -10.20 -8.68
CA ASN A 64 -10.75 -11.17 -9.76
C ASN A 64 -11.22 -12.52 -9.24
N ASN A 65 -10.71 -12.98 -8.10
CA ASN A 65 -11.13 -14.24 -7.48
C ASN A 65 -12.55 -14.13 -6.92
N ASN A 66 -12.89 -13.01 -6.28
CA ASN A 66 -14.25 -12.74 -5.83
C ASN A 66 -15.23 -12.65 -7.01
N LEU A 67 -14.86 -11.97 -8.09
CA LEU A 67 -15.66 -11.91 -9.31
C LEU A 67 -15.82 -13.29 -9.96
N LYS A 68 -14.80 -14.15 -9.90
CA LYS A 68 -14.87 -15.54 -10.37
C LYS A 68 -15.87 -16.34 -9.55
N VAL A 69 -15.78 -16.30 -8.22
CA VAL A 69 -16.73 -16.98 -7.31
C VAL A 69 -18.15 -16.46 -7.54
N ILE A 70 -18.33 -15.14 -7.61
CA ILE A 70 -19.65 -14.52 -7.88
C ILE A 70 -20.18 -14.97 -9.25
N ARG A 71 -19.35 -15.05 -10.29
CA ARG A 71 -19.75 -15.55 -11.62
C ARG A 71 -20.11 -17.04 -11.59
N GLU A 72 -19.37 -17.87 -10.87
CA GLU A 72 -19.68 -19.29 -10.69
C GLU A 72 -21.02 -19.47 -9.95
N PHE A 73 -21.30 -18.64 -8.96
CA PHE A 73 -22.61 -18.61 -8.27
C PHE A 73 -23.75 -18.12 -9.17
N LEU A 74 -23.51 -17.13 -10.03
CA LEU A 74 -24.52 -16.58 -10.93
C LEU A 74 -24.75 -17.45 -12.18
N ALA A 75 -23.75 -18.23 -12.62
CA ALA A 75 -23.86 -19.16 -13.75
C ALA A 75 -24.50 -20.51 -13.38
N GLY A 76 -24.79 -20.73 -12.09
CA GLY A 76 -25.49 -21.91 -11.57
C GLY A 76 -27.01 -21.76 -11.48
N PHE A 77 -27.60 -20.71 -12.05
CA PHE A 77 -29.05 -20.48 -12.19
C PHE A 77 -29.48 -20.51 -13.66
#